data_AF-A0A2V6NSU6-F1
#
_entry.id   AF-A0A2V6NSU6-F1
#
_cell.length_a   1.000
_cell.length_b   1.000
_cell.length_c   1.000
_cell.angle_alpha   90.00
_cell.angle_beta   90.00
_cell.angle_gamma   90.00
#
_symmetry.space_group_name_H-M   'P 1'
#
loop_
_entity.id
_entity.type
_entity.pdbx_description
1 polymer ?
#
loop_
_entity_poly.entity_id
_entity_poly.type
_entity_poly.pdbx_seq_one_letter_code
_entity_poly.pdbx_strand_id
1 'polypeptide(L)'
;MSSAYRIASPFLIRLAGVPFDVLEELATPNACAAARDLLAQEKQLHGLKSAALEFVTRRDSALSSEEFAAWRAAIRRDKIPEQKIPPPLQEYARVATAAGQARSQLECQLEEELSRARRALLQTSQRILPGYLVFGSGEVHHLIDHSGGDLPPRNSRSRERERHLLLYLQRIAAKNDTFSEFGPSAWGSASQSGAALNFEPRPGIARREVFLERWTAHALAAAINSDPQTFLEHRPRLNPNGLLIDNRFVFADSGIAIEISPQELPILARCNGATPMHTFVAAGGASSREPALIPPAEDAPAGELDLIRGLIDKKILIAALEVPALEPFAFQILRDDIAAWREGAARQRWLPLADSLVKSAGDFSETTEPNQRQQIFSAARRQLSQVGAERKPGQRSLYAAVNPIAEECFRDCRFEISEPLLDEVVTEAEPWIDFWRDNYAFVGSQASINRSRSRWPGRDGVSRN
;
A
#
# COMPACT_ATOMS: atom_id res chain seq x y z
N MET A 1 -35.28 0.81 -12.08
CA MET A 1 -35.49 1.89 -11.09
C MET A 1 -34.23 2.74 -11.13
N SER A 2 -34.35 4.07 -11.21
CA SER A 2 -33.16 4.95 -11.17
C SER A 2 -32.57 4.88 -9.77
N SER A 3 -31.27 4.59 -9.64
CA SER A 3 -30.57 4.64 -8.36
C SER A 3 -30.62 6.07 -7.76
N ALA A 4 -30.57 6.18 -6.44
CA ALA A 4 -30.38 7.47 -5.76
C ALA A 4 -28.96 8.05 -5.97
N TYR A 5 -28.05 7.22 -6.48
CA TYR A 5 -26.64 7.54 -6.68
C TYR A 5 -26.31 7.66 -8.17
N ARG A 6 -25.22 8.37 -8.46
CA ARG A 6 -24.60 8.42 -9.79
C ARG A 6 -23.10 8.60 -9.64
N ILE A 7 -22.33 8.01 -10.54
CA ILE A 7 -20.89 8.29 -10.64
C ILE A 7 -20.71 9.67 -11.29
N ALA A 8 -19.95 10.55 -10.66
CA ALA A 8 -19.61 11.84 -11.25
C ALA A 8 -18.68 11.65 -12.45
N SER A 9 -18.86 12.46 -13.50
CA SER A 9 -17.97 12.49 -14.65
C SER A 9 -17.26 13.84 -14.73
N PRO A 10 -15.92 13.88 -14.89
CA PRO A 10 -15.01 12.73 -15.03
C PRO A 10 -14.79 11.97 -13.72
N PHE A 11 -14.36 10.71 -13.82
CA PHE A 11 -13.98 9.85 -12.70
C PHE A 11 -12.57 9.29 -12.88
N LEU A 12 -11.98 8.77 -11.81
CA LEU A 12 -10.64 8.18 -11.83
C LEU A 12 -10.73 6.65 -12.02
N ILE A 13 -9.90 6.11 -12.90
CA ILE A 13 -9.66 4.66 -13.02
C ILE A 13 -8.22 4.33 -12.66
N ARG A 14 -7.96 3.10 -12.19
CA ARG A 14 -6.62 2.56 -12.00
C ARG A 14 -6.32 1.48 -13.03
N LEU A 15 -5.11 1.49 -13.53
CA LEU A 15 -4.62 0.57 -14.57
C LEU A 15 -3.48 -0.28 -14.03
N ALA A 16 -3.26 -1.45 -14.63
CA ALA A 16 -2.05 -2.22 -14.39
C ALA A 16 -0.82 -1.47 -14.90
N GLY A 17 0.29 -1.63 -14.20
CA GLY A 17 1.55 -0.97 -14.51
C GLY A 17 2.12 -1.31 -15.89
N VAL A 18 1.86 -2.50 -16.44
CA VAL A 18 2.23 -2.86 -17.81
C VAL A 18 1.09 -3.64 -18.49
N PRO A 19 1.07 -3.72 -19.83
CA PRO A 19 0.12 -4.57 -20.54
C PRO A 19 0.23 -6.04 -20.12
N PHE A 20 -0.89 -6.76 -20.19
CA PHE A 20 -0.95 -8.18 -19.84
C PHE A 20 -0.10 -9.06 -20.77
N ASP A 21 0.10 -8.62 -22.02
CA ASP A 21 0.92 -9.26 -23.07
C ASP A 21 2.34 -9.62 -22.59
N VAL A 22 2.86 -8.87 -21.61
CA VAL A 22 4.14 -9.17 -20.94
C VAL A 22 4.17 -10.59 -20.35
N LEU A 23 3.04 -11.09 -19.86
CA LEU A 23 2.89 -12.45 -19.35
C LEU A 23 2.66 -13.47 -20.46
N GLU A 24 2.12 -13.07 -21.61
CA GLU A 24 1.95 -13.96 -22.77
C GLU A 24 3.30 -14.41 -23.33
N GLU A 25 4.35 -13.58 -23.22
CA GLU A 25 5.73 -13.95 -23.54
C GLU A 25 6.22 -15.17 -22.74
N LEU A 26 5.62 -15.44 -21.58
CA LEU A 26 5.95 -16.55 -20.68
C LEU A 26 5.05 -17.77 -20.85
N ALA A 27 4.08 -17.72 -21.77
CA ALA A 27 3.10 -18.78 -21.95
C ALA A 27 3.74 -20.09 -22.46
N THR A 28 3.18 -21.20 -22.02
CA THR A 28 3.57 -22.56 -22.42
C THR A 28 2.38 -23.30 -23.07
N PRO A 29 1.84 -22.80 -24.20
CA PRO A 29 0.61 -23.32 -24.79
C PRO A 29 0.73 -24.77 -25.27
N ASN A 30 1.89 -25.18 -25.80
CA ASN A 30 2.07 -26.54 -26.32
C ASN A 30 2.15 -27.57 -25.19
N ALA A 31 2.85 -27.25 -24.10
CA ALA A 31 2.88 -28.07 -22.90
C ALA A 31 1.48 -28.18 -22.27
N CYS A 32 0.71 -27.09 -22.23
CA CYS A 32 -0.68 -27.13 -21.76
C CYS A 32 -1.59 -27.95 -22.69
N ALA A 33 -1.39 -27.91 -24.01
CA ALA A 33 -2.13 -28.75 -24.96
C ALA A 33 -1.77 -30.22 -24.80
N ALA A 34 -0.48 -30.56 -24.73
CA ALA A 34 0.00 -31.93 -24.52
C ALA A 34 -0.46 -32.51 -23.17
N ALA A 35 -0.50 -31.68 -22.12
CA ALA A 35 -1.02 -32.10 -20.81
C ALA A 35 -2.52 -32.42 -20.87
N ARG A 36 -3.31 -31.59 -21.57
CA ARG A 36 -4.74 -31.86 -21.77
C ARG A 36 -4.99 -33.13 -22.59
N ASP A 37 -4.18 -33.37 -23.62
CA ASP A 37 -4.26 -34.59 -24.41
C ASP A 37 -3.92 -35.82 -23.56
N LEU A 38 -2.82 -35.79 -22.81
CA LEU A 38 -2.45 -36.87 -21.88
C LEU A 38 -3.58 -37.17 -20.89
N LEU A 39 -4.17 -36.15 -20.27
CA LEU A 39 -5.31 -36.32 -19.36
C LEU A 39 -6.53 -36.95 -20.04
N ALA A 40 -6.79 -36.59 -21.31
CA ALA A 40 -7.87 -37.19 -22.10
C ALA A 40 -7.58 -38.68 -22.39
N GLN A 41 -6.36 -39.03 -22.79
CA GLN A 41 -5.95 -40.42 -23.06
C GLN A 41 -5.97 -41.27 -21.78
N GLU A 42 -5.46 -40.75 -20.66
CA GLU A 42 -5.47 -41.44 -19.36
C GLU A 42 -6.90 -41.68 -18.88
N LYS A 43 -7.81 -40.71 -19.07
CA LYS A 43 -9.24 -40.87 -18.74
C LYS A 43 -9.90 -41.96 -19.58
N GLN A 44 -9.62 -42.00 -20.88
CA GLN A 44 -10.13 -43.06 -21.77
C GLN A 44 -9.57 -44.44 -21.37
N LEU A 45 -8.26 -44.51 -21.10
CA LEU A 45 -7.59 -45.74 -20.69
C LEU A 45 -8.16 -46.29 -19.38
N HIS A 46 -8.40 -45.41 -18.41
CA HIS A 46 -9.02 -45.76 -17.14
C HIS A 46 -10.43 -46.34 -17.33
N GLY A 47 -11.23 -45.77 -18.24
CA GLY A 47 -12.56 -46.28 -18.59
C GLY A 47 -12.54 -47.69 -19.20
N LEU A 48 -11.49 -48.02 -19.96
CA LEU A 48 -11.32 -49.36 -20.58
C LEU A 48 -10.72 -50.40 -19.64
N LYS A 49 -10.07 -49.97 -18.55
CA LYS A 49 -9.28 -50.82 -17.65
C LYS A 49 -10.10 -51.95 -17.02
N SER A 50 -11.32 -51.66 -16.57
CA SER A 50 -12.20 -52.66 -15.95
C SER A 50 -12.59 -53.76 -16.94
N ALA A 51 -13.03 -53.39 -18.15
CA ALA A 51 -13.40 -54.35 -19.19
C ALA A 51 -12.19 -55.18 -19.67
N ALA A 52 -11.03 -54.55 -19.80
CA ALA A 52 -9.79 -55.23 -20.15
C ALA A 52 -9.36 -56.25 -19.07
N LEU A 53 -9.44 -55.88 -17.78
CA LEU A 53 -9.16 -56.80 -16.67
C LEU A 53 -10.16 -57.94 -16.61
N GLU A 54 -11.45 -57.65 -16.79
CA GLU A 54 -12.50 -58.66 -16.80
C GLU A 54 -12.23 -59.71 -17.88
N PHE A 55 -11.96 -59.28 -19.12
CA PHE A 55 -11.58 -60.16 -20.22
C PHE A 55 -10.41 -61.07 -19.86
N VAL A 56 -9.30 -60.50 -19.36
CA VAL A 56 -8.11 -61.27 -19.01
C VAL A 56 -8.40 -62.28 -17.89
N THR A 57 -9.32 -61.98 -16.96
CA THR A 57 -9.70 -62.90 -15.88
C THR A 57 -10.70 -64.00 -16.26
N ARG A 58 -11.27 -63.96 -17.46
CA ARG A 58 -12.22 -64.98 -17.92
C ARG A 58 -11.54 -66.32 -18.19
N ARG A 59 -12.22 -67.42 -17.83
CA ARG A 59 -11.74 -68.79 -18.05
C ARG A 59 -11.71 -69.20 -19.53
N ASP A 60 -12.50 -68.55 -20.37
CA ASP A 60 -12.62 -68.78 -21.81
C ASP A 60 -11.83 -67.74 -22.66
N SER A 61 -10.91 -66.99 -22.04
CA SER A 61 -10.12 -65.93 -22.71
C SER A 61 -9.13 -66.43 -23.77
N ALA A 62 -8.93 -67.75 -23.86
CA ALA A 62 -7.97 -68.42 -24.74
C ALA A 62 -6.50 -67.96 -24.56
N LEU A 63 -6.19 -67.30 -23.44
CA LEU A 63 -4.83 -66.90 -23.06
C LEU A 63 -4.12 -68.04 -22.33
N SER A 64 -2.83 -68.24 -22.61
CA SER A 64 -1.98 -69.06 -21.76
C SER A 64 -1.79 -68.45 -20.38
N SER A 65 -1.36 -69.24 -19.39
CA SER A 65 -1.07 -68.75 -18.03
C SER A 65 -0.03 -67.62 -18.00
N GLU A 66 0.93 -67.66 -18.91
CA GLU A 66 1.98 -66.64 -19.04
C GLU A 66 1.45 -65.34 -19.65
N GLU A 67 0.68 -65.43 -20.75
CA GLU A 67 0.02 -64.27 -21.37
C GLU A 67 -0.98 -63.60 -20.42
N PHE A 68 -1.76 -64.41 -19.68
CA PHE A 68 -2.65 -63.92 -18.64
C PHE A 68 -1.90 -63.08 -17.60
N ALA A 69 -0.81 -63.62 -17.06
CA ALA A 69 -0.03 -62.95 -16.03
C ALA A 69 0.58 -61.64 -16.56
N ALA A 70 1.13 -61.67 -17.79
CA ALA A 70 1.72 -60.52 -18.45
C ALA A 70 0.68 -59.41 -18.71
N TRP A 71 -0.46 -59.75 -19.33
CA TRP A 71 -1.53 -58.79 -19.60
C TRP A 71 -2.15 -58.24 -18.32
N ARG A 72 -2.42 -59.08 -17.32
CA ARG A 72 -2.96 -58.62 -16.02
C ARG A 72 -2.01 -57.65 -15.32
N ALA A 73 -0.70 -57.93 -15.33
CA ALA A 73 0.31 -57.05 -14.75
C ALA A 73 0.46 -55.73 -15.53
N ALA A 74 0.43 -55.79 -16.86
CA ALA A 74 0.54 -54.63 -17.74
C ALA A 74 -0.69 -53.72 -17.60
N ILE A 75 -1.91 -54.26 -17.64
CA ILE A 75 -3.14 -53.48 -17.51
C ILE A 75 -3.21 -52.74 -16.18
N ARG A 76 -2.80 -53.40 -15.08
CA ARG A 76 -2.74 -52.74 -13.76
C ARG A 76 -1.83 -51.51 -13.74
N ARG A 77 -0.78 -51.52 -14.57
CA ARG A 77 0.23 -50.45 -14.70
C ARG A 77 -0.02 -49.54 -15.90
N ASP A 78 -1.17 -49.64 -16.56
CA ASP A 78 -1.55 -48.82 -17.73
C ASP A 78 -0.56 -49.00 -18.91
N LYS A 79 -0.07 -50.24 -19.08
CA LYS A 79 0.91 -50.64 -20.10
C LYS A 79 0.38 -51.76 -20.99
N ILE A 80 1.14 -52.03 -22.05
CA ILE A 80 0.99 -53.15 -22.97
C ILE A 80 2.23 -54.03 -22.82
N PRO A 81 2.08 -55.36 -22.71
CA PRO A 81 3.23 -56.25 -22.62
C PRO A 81 3.75 -56.63 -24.01
N GLU A 82 4.85 -57.36 -24.11
CA GLU A 82 5.47 -57.73 -25.40
C GLU A 82 4.70 -58.82 -26.18
N GLN A 83 3.75 -59.49 -25.54
CA GLN A 83 2.94 -60.54 -26.17
C GLN A 83 1.96 -59.98 -27.21
N LYS A 84 1.48 -60.87 -28.09
CA LYS A 84 0.50 -60.53 -29.14
C LYS A 84 -0.78 -59.96 -28.52
N ILE A 85 -1.33 -58.92 -29.12
CA ILE A 85 -2.54 -58.24 -28.67
C ILE A 85 -3.79 -59.07 -29.05
N PRO A 86 -4.55 -59.58 -28.08
CA PRO A 86 -5.83 -60.25 -28.35
C PRO A 86 -6.85 -59.28 -28.94
N PRO A 87 -7.76 -59.71 -29.83
CA PRO A 87 -8.77 -58.82 -30.43
C PRO A 87 -9.60 -58.01 -29.41
N PRO A 88 -10.06 -58.59 -28.27
CA PRO A 88 -10.80 -57.82 -27.25
C PRO A 88 -9.98 -56.74 -26.53
N LEU A 89 -8.64 -56.78 -26.62
CA LEU A 89 -7.73 -55.80 -26.03
C LEU A 89 -7.17 -54.81 -27.05
N GLN A 90 -7.57 -54.86 -28.33
CA GLN A 90 -7.07 -53.95 -29.36
C GLN A 90 -7.35 -52.49 -29.03
N GLU A 91 -8.56 -52.18 -28.55
CA GLU A 91 -8.92 -50.81 -28.18
C GLU A 91 -8.17 -50.33 -26.94
N TYR A 92 -8.01 -51.20 -25.93
CA TYR A 92 -7.17 -50.92 -24.76
C TYR A 92 -5.73 -50.64 -25.18
N ALA A 93 -5.15 -51.48 -26.05
CA ALA A 93 -3.79 -51.31 -26.53
C ALA A 93 -3.64 -50.02 -27.35
N ARG A 94 -4.58 -49.69 -28.22
CA ARG A 94 -4.59 -48.44 -28.99
C ARG A 94 -4.53 -47.22 -28.07
N VAL A 95 -5.40 -47.15 -27.07
CA VAL A 95 -5.47 -46.03 -26.12
C VAL A 95 -4.24 -46.01 -25.19
N ALA A 96 -3.73 -47.16 -24.76
CA ALA A 96 -2.51 -47.24 -23.95
C ALA A 96 -1.26 -46.76 -24.73
N THR A 97 -1.15 -47.10 -26.01
CA THR A 97 -0.09 -46.56 -26.89
C THR A 97 -0.25 -45.06 -27.07
N ALA A 98 -1.46 -44.56 -27.32
CA ALA A 98 -1.72 -43.13 -27.45
C ALA A 98 -1.38 -42.36 -26.16
N ALA A 99 -1.73 -42.91 -24.99
CA ALA A 99 -1.34 -42.33 -23.69
C ALA A 99 0.19 -42.30 -23.49
N GLY A 100 0.89 -43.36 -23.91
CA GLY A 100 2.35 -43.39 -23.90
C GLY A 100 2.96 -42.31 -24.80
N GLN A 101 2.45 -42.16 -26.02
CA GLN A 101 2.88 -41.12 -26.96
C GLN A 101 2.59 -39.71 -26.43
N ALA A 102 1.39 -39.47 -25.88
CA ALA A 102 1.00 -38.20 -25.28
C ALA A 102 1.90 -37.85 -24.08
N ARG A 103 2.33 -38.83 -23.28
CA ARG A 103 3.29 -38.62 -22.18
C ARG A 103 4.65 -38.17 -22.71
N SER A 104 5.22 -38.88 -23.68
CA SER A 104 6.50 -38.49 -24.29
C SER A 104 6.42 -37.12 -24.97
N GLN A 105 5.28 -36.82 -25.62
CA GLN A 105 5.02 -35.51 -26.20
C GLN A 105 5.01 -34.41 -25.13
N LEU A 106 4.32 -34.64 -24.00
CA LEU A 106 4.33 -33.70 -22.87
C LEU A 106 5.74 -33.48 -22.31
N GLU A 107 6.51 -34.54 -22.12
CA GLU A 107 7.90 -34.44 -21.62
C GLU A 107 8.77 -33.58 -22.54
N CYS A 108 8.71 -33.83 -23.86
CA CYS A 108 9.43 -33.05 -24.86
C CYS A 108 8.99 -31.58 -24.89
N GLN A 109 7.68 -31.33 -24.94
CA GLN A 109 7.14 -29.96 -24.99
C GLN A 109 7.42 -29.19 -23.69
N LEU A 110 7.37 -29.86 -22.53
CA LEU A 110 7.67 -29.24 -21.25
C LEU A 110 9.13 -28.78 -21.18
N GLU A 111 10.09 -29.59 -21.64
CA GLU A 111 11.50 -29.23 -21.62
C GLU A 111 11.80 -28.03 -22.53
N GLU A 112 11.24 -28.05 -23.75
CA GLU A 112 11.40 -26.99 -24.74
C GLU A 112 10.79 -25.66 -24.28
N GLU A 113 9.49 -25.67 -23.92
CA GLU A 113 8.79 -24.45 -23.52
C GLU A 113 9.27 -23.92 -22.16
N LEU A 114 9.65 -24.77 -21.21
CA LEU A 114 10.23 -24.31 -19.94
C LEU A 114 11.55 -23.56 -20.19
N SER A 115 12.41 -24.08 -21.07
CA SER A 115 13.69 -23.44 -21.40
C SER A 115 13.50 -22.10 -22.11
N ARG A 116 12.46 -21.98 -22.96
CA ARG A 116 12.05 -20.72 -23.58
C ARG A 116 11.48 -19.74 -22.55
N ALA A 117 10.52 -20.18 -21.73
CA ALA A 117 9.87 -19.36 -20.72
C ALA A 117 10.86 -18.81 -19.68
N ARG A 118 11.86 -19.59 -19.27
CA ARG A 118 12.92 -19.12 -18.38
C ARG A 118 13.76 -17.99 -18.98
N ARG A 119 14.10 -18.08 -20.28
CA ARG A 119 14.83 -17.01 -20.99
C ARG A 119 13.98 -15.76 -21.12
N ALA A 120 12.72 -15.92 -21.53
CA ALA A 120 11.76 -14.82 -21.64
C ALA A 120 11.57 -14.14 -20.27
N LEU A 121 11.40 -14.91 -19.20
CA LEU A 121 11.27 -14.39 -17.84
C LEU A 121 12.45 -13.50 -17.45
N LEU A 122 13.68 -13.95 -17.69
CA LEU A 122 14.88 -13.17 -17.36
C LEU A 122 14.96 -11.89 -18.20
N GLN A 123 14.81 -11.99 -19.52
CA GLN A 123 14.89 -10.86 -20.45
C GLN A 123 13.82 -9.80 -20.15
N THR A 124 12.59 -10.23 -19.95
CA THR A 124 11.44 -9.36 -19.63
C THR A 124 11.60 -8.73 -18.26
N SER A 125 12.11 -9.49 -17.27
CA SER A 125 12.40 -8.95 -15.94
C SER A 125 13.49 -7.86 -16.00
N GLN A 126 14.57 -8.09 -16.74
CA GLN A 126 15.65 -7.11 -16.91
C GLN A 126 15.19 -5.85 -17.64
N ARG A 127 14.30 -6.00 -18.62
CA ARG A 127 13.74 -4.89 -19.41
C ARG A 127 12.77 -4.03 -18.60
N ILE A 128 11.89 -4.65 -17.81
CA ILE A 128 10.73 -3.96 -17.22
C ILE A 128 10.95 -3.63 -15.75
N LEU A 129 11.39 -4.60 -14.94
CA LEU A 129 11.36 -4.47 -13.49
C LEU A 129 12.26 -3.39 -12.88
N PRO A 130 13.39 -2.93 -13.46
CA PRO A 130 14.26 -1.94 -12.82
C PRO A 130 13.52 -0.68 -12.33
N GLY A 131 12.61 -0.12 -13.15
CA GLY A 131 11.80 1.06 -12.77
C GLY A 131 10.86 0.80 -11.59
N TYR A 132 10.23 -0.37 -11.55
CA TYR A 132 9.32 -0.78 -10.47
C TYR A 132 10.06 -1.11 -9.18
N LEU A 133 11.24 -1.70 -9.28
CA LEU A 133 12.03 -2.09 -8.13
C LEU A 133 12.62 -0.91 -7.37
N VAL A 134 12.60 0.32 -7.92
CA VAL A 134 12.98 1.55 -7.21
C VAL A 134 12.29 1.67 -5.84
N PHE A 135 11.04 1.20 -5.74
CA PHE A 135 10.26 1.20 -4.50
C PHE A 135 10.26 -0.14 -3.75
N GLY A 136 10.96 -1.16 -4.28
CA GLY A 136 11.14 -2.45 -3.65
C GLY A 136 11.97 -2.35 -2.36
N SER A 137 11.85 -3.36 -1.50
CA SER A 137 12.79 -3.51 -0.39
C SER A 137 14.19 -3.84 -0.94
N GLY A 138 15.24 -3.52 -0.19
CA GLY A 138 16.63 -3.66 -0.65
C GLY A 138 17.02 -5.08 -1.11
N GLU A 139 16.28 -6.10 -0.71
CA GLU A 139 16.48 -7.48 -1.16
C GLU A 139 15.91 -7.76 -2.55
N VAL A 140 15.17 -6.87 -3.20
CA VAL A 140 14.55 -7.21 -4.50
C VAL A 140 15.51 -6.94 -5.66
N HIS A 141 16.49 -6.06 -5.48
CA HIS A 141 17.42 -5.65 -6.54
C HIS A 141 18.35 -6.78 -7.00
N HIS A 142 18.76 -7.68 -6.09
CA HIS A 142 19.60 -8.83 -6.47
C HIS A 142 18.86 -9.83 -7.38
N LEU A 143 17.53 -9.74 -7.50
CA LEU A 143 16.75 -10.63 -8.36
C LEU A 143 17.04 -10.40 -9.85
N ILE A 144 17.46 -9.19 -10.25
CA ILE A 144 17.74 -8.86 -11.66
C ILE A 144 19.24 -8.99 -11.96
N ASP A 145 20.08 -8.98 -10.93
CA ASP A 145 21.50 -8.73 -11.03
C ASP A 145 22.32 -9.97 -11.40
N HIS A 146 22.29 -10.43 -12.66
CA HIS A 146 23.29 -11.36 -13.24
C HIS A 146 23.75 -10.84 -14.61
N SER A 147 25.02 -10.44 -14.68
CA SER A 147 25.77 -10.16 -15.90
C SER A 147 26.21 -11.47 -16.56
N GLY A 148 25.50 -11.86 -17.64
CA GLY A 148 25.86 -13.01 -18.48
C GLY A 148 24.59 -13.67 -19.03
N GLY A 149 24.40 -13.63 -20.34
CA GLY A 149 23.15 -14.03 -21.02
C GLY A 149 22.73 -15.50 -20.89
N ASP A 150 23.51 -16.33 -20.18
CA ASP A 150 23.22 -17.74 -20.00
C ASP A 150 22.38 -18.00 -18.74
N LEU A 151 21.37 -18.85 -18.87
CA LEU A 151 20.53 -19.24 -17.75
C LEU A 151 21.31 -20.11 -16.76
N PRO A 152 21.26 -19.82 -15.45
CA PRO A 152 21.87 -20.69 -14.46
C PRO A 152 21.20 -22.07 -14.43
N PRO A 153 21.93 -23.13 -14.03
CA PRO A 153 21.35 -24.45 -13.83
C PRO A 153 20.15 -24.41 -12.89
N ARG A 154 19.11 -25.19 -13.20
CA ARG A 154 17.85 -25.14 -12.47
C ARG A 154 17.93 -25.90 -11.15
N ASN A 155 18.34 -25.21 -10.09
CA ASN A 155 18.35 -25.68 -8.70
C ASN A 155 17.29 -24.96 -7.83
N SER A 156 17.19 -25.30 -6.55
CA SER A 156 16.18 -24.72 -5.65
C SER A 156 16.23 -23.18 -5.59
N ARG A 157 17.43 -22.59 -5.51
CA ARG A 157 17.62 -21.13 -5.46
C ARG A 157 17.19 -20.45 -6.76
N SER A 158 17.54 -21.03 -7.90
CA SER A 158 17.12 -20.50 -9.21
C SER A 158 15.58 -20.52 -9.36
N ARG A 159 14.91 -21.58 -8.89
CA ARG A 159 13.44 -21.68 -8.93
C ARG A 159 12.77 -20.65 -8.03
N GLU A 160 13.34 -20.41 -6.85
CA GLU A 160 12.84 -19.39 -5.92
C GLU A 160 12.96 -17.99 -6.52
N ARG A 161 14.12 -17.67 -7.10
CA ARG A 161 14.36 -16.41 -7.83
C ARG A 161 13.39 -16.25 -9.02
N GLU A 162 13.28 -17.26 -9.87
CA GLU A 162 12.35 -17.26 -11.02
C GLU A 162 10.91 -17.07 -10.56
N ARG A 163 10.50 -17.72 -9.47
CA ARG A 163 9.18 -17.53 -8.87
C ARG A 163 8.98 -16.09 -8.41
N HIS A 164 9.97 -15.47 -7.75
CA HIS A 164 9.86 -14.07 -7.34
C HIS A 164 9.74 -13.12 -8.54
N LEU A 165 10.57 -13.30 -9.57
CA LEU A 165 10.48 -12.51 -10.79
C LEU A 165 9.10 -12.64 -11.46
N LEU A 166 8.57 -13.86 -11.55
CA LEU A 166 7.25 -14.12 -12.10
C LEU A 166 6.15 -13.43 -11.27
N LEU A 167 6.21 -13.52 -9.95
CA LEU A 167 5.25 -12.85 -9.06
C LEU A 167 5.30 -11.31 -9.21
N TYR A 168 6.48 -10.74 -9.42
CA TYR A 168 6.62 -9.31 -9.70
C TYR A 168 5.98 -8.93 -11.05
N LEU A 169 6.28 -9.68 -12.12
CA LEU A 169 5.66 -9.45 -13.43
C LEU A 169 4.12 -9.60 -13.36
N GLN A 170 3.63 -10.62 -12.65
CA GLN A 170 2.19 -10.79 -12.42
C GLN A 170 1.59 -9.61 -11.66
N ARG A 171 2.27 -9.11 -10.63
CA ARG A 171 1.80 -7.95 -9.87
C ARG A 171 1.68 -6.70 -10.75
N ILE A 172 2.65 -6.43 -11.63
CA ILE A 172 2.61 -5.22 -12.45
C ILE A 172 1.70 -5.35 -13.67
N ALA A 173 1.44 -6.57 -14.16
CA ALA A 173 0.65 -6.80 -15.38
C ALA A 173 -0.82 -7.18 -15.11
N ALA A 174 -1.11 -7.81 -13.98
CA ALA A 174 -2.43 -8.40 -13.70
C ALA A 174 -3.14 -7.79 -12.48
N LYS A 175 -2.53 -6.82 -11.80
CA LYS A 175 -3.13 -6.12 -10.66
C LYS A 175 -3.16 -4.62 -10.93
N ASN A 176 -4.33 -4.02 -10.76
CA ASN A 176 -4.46 -2.57 -10.67
C ASN A 176 -4.03 -2.13 -9.26
N ASP A 177 -2.72 -2.04 -9.04
CA ASP A 177 -2.19 -1.61 -7.74
C ASP A 177 -2.53 -0.15 -7.46
N THR A 178 -2.21 0.33 -6.26
CA THR A 178 -2.59 1.70 -5.86
C THR A 178 -1.42 2.66 -5.70
N PHE A 179 -0.29 2.41 -6.37
CA PHE A 179 0.97 3.08 -6.05
C PHE A 179 1.91 3.19 -7.26
N SER A 180 2.41 4.40 -7.55
CA SER A 180 3.44 4.66 -8.57
C SER A 180 3.12 3.98 -9.92
N GLU A 181 4.15 3.55 -10.66
CA GLU A 181 4.03 2.88 -11.95
C GLU A 181 3.38 1.50 -11.84
N PHE A 182 3.27 0.89 -10.65
CA PHE A 182 2.55 -0.38 -10.46
C PHE A 182 1.06 -0.25 -10.75
N GLY A 183 0.51 0.94 -10.55
CA GLY A 183 -0.93 1.18 -10.58
C GLY A 183 -1.28 2.60 -11.03
N PRO A 184 -0.84 3.04 -12.22
CA PRO A 184 -1.07 4.41 -12.65
C PRO A 184 -2.56 4.68 -12.81
N SER A 185 -2.94 5.90 -12.50
CA SER A 185 -4.32 6.36 -12.63
C SER A 185 -4.56 7.04 -13.98
N ALA A 186 -5.79 7.01 -14.46
CA ALA A 186 -6.21 7.79 -15.62
C ALA A 186 -7.61 8.36 -15.40
N TRP A 187 -7.94 9.41 -16.15
CA TRP A 187 -9.29 9.97 -16.15
C TRP A 187 -10.19 9.18 -17.11
N GLY A 188 -11.39 8.88 -16.64
CA GLY A 188 -12.47 8.30 -17.40
C GLY A 188 -13.67 9.24 -17.50
N SER A 189 -14.48 9.04 -18.52
CA SER A 189 -15.72 9.80 -18.71
C SER A 189 -16.90 8.90 -19.06
N ALA A 190 -18.10 9.38 -18.72
CA ALA A 190 -19.34 8.72 -19.12
C ALA A 190 -19.69 9.16 -20.55
N SER A 191 -20.16 8.22 -21.37
CA SER A 191 -20.61 8.50 -22.73
C SER A 191 -22.09 8.15 -22.90
N GLN A 192 -22.84 9.06 -23.55
CA GLN A 192 -24.25 8.88 -23.90
C GLN A 192 -24.43 8.17 -25.25
N SER A 193 -23.39 8.14 -26.08
CA SER A 193 -23.47 7.61 -27.44
C SER A 193 -22.13 7.00 -27.86
N GLY A 194 -22.15 5.79 -28.40
CA GLY A 194 -20.94 5.10 -28.89
C GLY A 194 -20.82 3.66 -28.39
N ALA A 195 -19.59 3.17 -28.35
CA ALA A 195 -19.29 1.85 -27.80
C ALA A 195 -19.59 1.78 -26.29
N ALA A 196 -19.96 0.60 -25.79
CA ALA A 196 -20.20 0.38 -24.35
C ALA A 196 -18.97 0.71 -23.50
N LEU A 197 -17.77 0.47 -24.06
CA LEU A 197 -16.49 0.75 -23.46
C LEU A 197 -15.50 1.17 -24.55
N ASN A 198 -14.78 2.26 -24.33
CA ASN A 198 -13.59 2.64 -25.08
C ASN A 198 -12.40 2.70 -24.14
N PHE A 199 -11.28 2.12 -24.54
CA PHE A 199 -10.05 2.09 -23.75
C PHE A 199 -8.82 2.21 -24.65
N GLU A 200 -8.25 3.41 -24.70
CA GLU A 200 -7.07 3.72 -25.51
C GLU A 200 -5.96 4.29 -24.60
N PRO A 201 -5.21 3.45 -23.86
CA PRO A 201 -4.08 3.91 -23.08
C PRO A 201 -2.89 4.25 -23.99
N ARG A 202 -2.25 5.40 -23.76
CA ARG A 202 -0.96 5.69 -24.37
C ARG A 202 0.17 5.01 -23.59
N PRO A 203 1.22 4.51 -24.28
CA PRO A 203 2.38 3.94 -23.61
C PRO A 203 3.07 4.95 -22.67
N GLY A 204 3.66 4.43 -21.60
CA GLY A 204 4.43 5.22 -20.65
C GLY A 204 3.59 5.85 -19.53
N ILE A 205 4.15 6.90 -18.92
CA ILE A 205 3.55 7.67 -17.83
C ILE A 205 3.55 9.13 -18.25
N ALA A 206 2.36 9.76 -18.27
CA ALA A 206 2.17 11.12 -18.74
C ALA A 206 2.53 12.16 -17.68
N ARG A 207 2.26 11.87 -16.41
CA ARG A 207 2.59 12.75 -15.28
C ARG A 207 2.97 11.92 -14.06
N ARG A 208 3.92 12.44 -13.29
CA ARG A 208 4.32 11.95 -11.97
C ARG A 208 4.05 13.05 -10.96
N GLU A 209 3.55 12.66 -9.80
CA GLU A 209 3.39 13.52 -8.65
C GLU A 209 4.16 12.90 -7.50
N VAL A 210 5.29 13.53 -7.16
CA VAL A 210 6.22 13.06 -6.15
C VAL A 210 6.07 13.90 -4.90
N PHE A 211 6.02 13.26 -3.75
CA PHE A 211 5.91 13.93 -2.46
C PHE A 211 6.62 13.15 -1.38
N LEU A 212 6.99 13.85 -0.31
CA LEU A 212 7.50 13.21 0.90
C LEU A 212 6.36 12.49 1.62
N GLU A 213 6.60 11.24 1.96
CA GLU A 213 5.63 10.39 2.63
C GLU A 213 5.22 10.98 3.98
N ARG A 214 3.94 10.84 4.36
CA ARG A 214 3.41 11.48 5.58
C ARG A 214 4.21 11.12 6.83
N TRP A 215 4.69 9.89 6.90
CA TRP A 215 5.49 9.43 8.04
C TRP A 215 6.80 10.23 8.19
N THR A 216 7.39 10.73 7.10
CA THR A 216 8.60 11.56 7.16
C THR A 216 8.32 12.90 7.82
N ALA A 217 7.18 13.53 7.50
CA ALA A 217 6.73 14.75 8.15
C ALA A 217 6.51 14.52 9.64
N HIS A 218 5.85 13.42 10.01
CA HIS A 218 5.65 13.08 11.43
C HIS A 218 6.95 12.80 12.17
N ALA A 219 7.88 12.09 11.53
CA ALA A 219 9.16 11.75 12.13
C ALA A 219 10.04 13.00 12.32
N LEU A 220 10.08 13.89 11.33
CA LEU A 220 10.78 15.18 11.45
C LEU A 220 10.13 16.08 12.51
N ALA A 221 8.79 16.20 12.51
CA ALA A 221 8.07 16.96 13.52
C ALA A 221 8.35 16.43 14.94
N ALA A 222 8.37 15.11 15.13
CA ALA A 222 8.69 14.50 16.42
C ALA A 222 10.13 14.80 16.87
N ALA A 223 11.10 14.75 15.95
CA ALA A 223 12.49 15.10 16.23
C ALA A 223 12.63 16.59 16.62
N ILE A 224 11.95 17.48 15.89
CA ILE A 224 11.89 18.92 16.17
C ILE A 224 11.26 19.21 17.54
N ASN A 225 10.12 18.58 17.84
CA ASN A 225 9.40 18.78 19.10
C ASN A 225 10.18 18.24 20.31
N SER A 226 11.16 17.36 20.08
CA SER A 226 12.05 16.84 21.12
C SER A 226 13.27 17.74 21.35
N ASP A 227 13.52 18.73 20.49
CA ASP A 227 14.61 19.69 20.61
C ASP A 227 14.19 20.88 21.49
N PRO A 228 14.74 21.07 22.70
CA PRO A 228 14.34 22.16 23.58
C PRO A 228 14.55 23.55 22.98
N GLN A 229 15.44 23.69 21.99
CA GLN A 229 15.72 24.97 21.33
C GLN A 229 14.55 25.47 20.47
N THR A 230 13.60 24.59 20.11
CA THR A 230 12.47 24.93 19.22
C THR A 230 11.25 25.43 19.99
N PHE A 231 11.21 25.24 21.32
CA PHE A 231 10.06 25.56 22.17
C PHE A 231 9.56 27.01 21.99
N LEU A 232 10.47 27.98 21.89
CA LEU A 232 10.12 29.40 21.73
C LEU A 232 9.51 29.74 20.35
N GLU A 233 9.62 28.85 19.38
CA GLU A 233 9.08 29.03 18.03
C GLU A 233 7.71 28.35 17.85
N HIS A 234 7.29 27.49 18.77
CA HIS A 234 5.98 26.85 18.72
C HIS A 234 4.84 27.85 18.95
N ARG A 235 3.68 27.56 18.35
CA ARG A 235 2.45 28.37 18.48
C ARG A 235 1.45 27.63 19.37
N PRO A 236 1.37 27.91 20.68
CA PRO A 236 0.44 27.22 21.57
C PRO A 236 -1.01 27.41 21.14
N ARG A 237 -1.80 26.34 21.26
CA ARG A 237 -3.25 26.34 21.03
C ARG A 237 -3.96 25.46 22.04
N LEU A 238 -5.26 25.71 22.23
CA LEU A 238 -6.13 24.80 22.98
C LEU A 238 -6.12 23.39 22.36
N ASN A 239 -6.11 22.38 23.23
CA ASN A 239 -6.25 20.99 22.83
C ASN A 239 -7.63 20.76 22.21
N PRO A 240 -7.73 20.20 20.97
CA PRO A 240 -9.01 20.05 20.30
C PRO A 240 -9.88 18.95 20.91
N ASN A 241 -9.32 18.15 21.83
CA ASN A 241 -10.03 17.16 22.64
C ASN A 241 -10.68 17.77 23.89
N GLY A 242 -10.87 19.09 23.95
CA GLY A 242 -11.61 19.73 25.03
C GLY A 242 -12.17 21.09 24.66
N LEU A 243 -12.97 21.64 25.57
CA LEU A 243 -13.68 22.89 25.40
C LEU A 243 -13.51 23.76 26.65
N LEU A 244 -13.34 25.06 26.44
CA LEU A 244 -13.41 26.03 27.53
C LEU A 244 -14.88 26.38 27.78
N ILE A 245 -15.38 26.05 28.96
CA ILE A 245 -16.75 26.34 29.42
C ILE A 245 -16.63 27.09 30.74
N ASP A 246 -17.07 28.36 30.75
CA ASP A 246 -16.81 29.29 31.84
C ASP A 246 -15.29 29.35 32.14
N ASN A 247 -14.89 29.08 33.38
CA ASN A 247 -13.49 29.02 33.80
C ASN A 247 -12.97 27.58 33.90
N ARG A 248 -13.52 26.64 33.12
CA ARG A 248 -13.10 25.23 33.15
C ARG A 248 -12.78 24.71 31.77
N PHE A 249 -11.70 23.94 31.66
CA PHE A 249 -11.41 23.16 30.47
C PHE A 249 -11.96 21.74 30.64
N VAL A 250 -12.90 21.36 29.78
CA VAL A 250 -13.61 20.06 29.85
C VAL A 250 -13.14 19.17 28.71
N PHE A 251 -12.55 18.02 29.03
CA PHE A 251 -12.12 17.02 28.04
C PHE A 251 -13.32 16.29 27.44
N ALA A 252 -13.35 16.17 26.10
CA ALA A 252 -14.49 15.64 25.36
C ALA A 252 -14.59 14.10 25.44
N ASP A 253 -13.47 13.41 25.64
CA ASP A 253 -13.40 11.95 25.70
C ASP A 253 -13.76 11.38 27.09
N SER A 254 -13.37 12.08 28.15
CA SER A 254 -13.48 11.64 29.53
C SER A 254 -14.50 12.43 30.35
N GLY A 255 -14.86 13.64 29.91
CA GLY A 255 -15.72 14.56 30.67
C GLY A 255 -15.03 15.21 31.87
N ILE A 256 -13.73 14.94 32.09
CA ILE A 256 -12.96 15.54 33.19
C ILE A 256 -12.87 17.05 32.96
N ALA A 257 -13.20 17.83 34.01
CA ALA A 257 -13.12 19.28 34.01
C ALA A 257 -11.94 19.74 34.89
N ILE A 258 -11.11 20.63 34.36
CA ILE A 258 -10.00 21.26 35.09
C ILE A 258 -10.31 22.75 35.25
N GLU A 259 -10.26 23.25 36.48
CA GLU A 259 -10.39 24.68 36.79
C GLU A 259 -9.24 25.48 36.19
N ILE A 260 -9.58 26.61 35.58
CA ILE A 260 -8.66 27.58 35.00
C ILE A 260 -8.63 28.80 35.91
N SER A 261 -7.45 29.14 36.38
CA SER A 261 -7.26 30.31 37.24
C SER A 261 -7.47 31.61 36.47
N PRO A 262 -7.85 32.71 37.15
CA PRO A 262 -7.96 34.03 36.53
C PRO A 262 -6.68 34.52 35.85
N GLN A 263 -5.51 34.02 36.27
CA GLN A 263 -4.21 34.34 35.66
C GLN A 263 -3.95 33.55 34.37
N GLU A 264 -4.51 32.34 34.23
CA GLU A 264 -4.38 31.51 33.03
C GLU A 264 -5.33 31.96 31.90
N LEU A 265 -6.50 32.55 32.21
CA LEU A 265 -7.51 32.95 31.21
C LEU A 265 -7.00 33.92 30.13
N PRO A 266 -6.28 35.02 30.45
CA PRO A 266 -5.75 35.92 29.43
C PRO A 266 -4.67 35.26 28.56
N ILE A 267 -3.92 34.31 29.11
CA ILE A 267 -2.90 33.55 28.39
C ILE A 267 -3.58 32.61 27.39
N LEU A 268 -4.60 31.85 27.83
CA LEU A 268 -5.36 30.95 26.96
C LEU A 268 -5.99 31.68 25.76
N ALA A 269 -6.48 32.91 25.96
CA ALA A 269 -7.04 33.73 24.88
C ALA A 269 -6.00 34.08 23.78
N ARG A 270 -4.71 34.18 24.15
CA ARG A 270 -3.60 34.43 23.22
C ARG A 270 -3.04 33.15 22.59
N CYS A 271 -3.24 32.00 23.22
CA CYS A 271 -2.89 30.66 22.70
C CYS A 271 -3.89 30.19 21.64
N ASN A 272 -3.87 30.83 20.48
CA ASN A 272 -4.79 30.61 19.36
C ASN A 272 -4.20 29.76 18.22
N GLY A 273 -3.00 29.22 18.38
CA GLY A 273 -2.28 28.49 17.32
C GLY A 273 -1.62 29.35 16.25
N ALA A 274 -1.75 30.68 16.33
CA ALA A 274 -1.07 31.64 15.47
C ALA A 274 0.07 32.38 16.19
N THR A 275 -0.11 32.67 17.48
CA THR A 275 0.85 33.43 18.30
C THR A 275 2.01 32.54 18.77
N PRO A 276 3.28 32.82 18.42
CA PRO A 276 4.42 32.00 18.85
C PRO A 276 4.88 32.32 20.28
N MET A 277 5.44 31.32 20.98
CA MET A 277 5.87 31.38 22.39
C MET A 277 6.80 32.56 22.70
N HIS A 278 7.70 32.95 21.81
CA HIS A 278 8.63 34.05 22.06
C HIS A 278 7.96 35.41 22.27
N THR A 279 6.74 35.62 21.78
CA THR A 279 5.99 36.87 21.99
C THR A 279 5.54 37.05 23.44
N PHE A 280 5.35 35.95 24.17
CA PHE A 280 5.02 35.94 25.60
C PHE A 280 6.21 36.38 26.46
N VAL A 281 7.45 36.21 25.97
CA VAL A 281 8.67 36.73 26.63
C VAL A 281 8.80 38.25 26.44
N ALA A 282 8.52 38.75 25.24
CA ALA A 282 8.64 40.18 24.92
C ALA A 282 7.58 41.03 25.63
N ALA A 283 6.38 40.49 25.85
CA ALA A 283 5.30 41.17 26.56
C ALA A 283 5.58 41.36 28.08
N GLY A 284 6.32 40.44 28.70
CA GLY A 284 6.66 40.50 30.13
C GLY A 284 7.87 41.37 30.49
N GLY A 285 8.62 41.89 29.50
CA GLY A 285 9.90 42.59 29.70
C GLY A 285 9.86 44.12 29.57
N ALA A 286 8.70 44.72 29.28
CA ALA A 286 8.59 46.17 29.01
C ALA A 286 8.28 47.04 30.25
N SER A 287 8.00 46.45 31.41
CA SER A 287 7.89 47.19 32.68
C SER A 287 8.90 46.66 33.69
N SER A 288 9.88 47.50 34.04
CA SER A 288 10.83 47.34 35.16
C SER A 288 12.16 46.67 34.82
N ARG A 289 13.10 47.46 34.27
CA ARG A 289 14.54 47.24 34.47
C ARG A 289 15.08 48.34 35.40
N GLU A 290 15.06 48.07 36.69
CA GLU A 290 16.15 48.49 37.58
C GLU A 290 16.84 47.23 38.10
N PRO A 291 18.18 47.17 38.14
CA PRO A 291 18.90 46.01 38.65
C PRO A 291 18.86 46.02 40.18
N ALA A 292 17.89 45.34 40.78
CA ALA A 292 17.86 45.14 42.23
C ALA A 292 18.74 43.94 42.64
N LEU A 293 19.67 44.20 43.56
CA LEU A 293 20.60 43.29 44.25
C LEU A 293 19.92 42.32 45.24
N ILE A 294 18.70 41.86 44.96
CA ILE A 294 17.93 40.99 45.88
C ILE A 294 17.78 39.60 45.24
N PRO A 295 18.14 38.50 45.93
CA PRO A 295 17.86 37.16 45.43
C PRO A 295 16.34 36.96 45.32
N PRO A 296 15.84 36.23 44.30
CA PRO A 296 14.41 36.07 44.11
C PRO A 296 13.78 35.37 45.33
N ALA A 297 12.68 35.94 45.83
CA ALA A 297 11.86 35.31 46.87
C ALA A 297 11.27 33.99 46.35
N GLU A 298 11.11 32.99 47.22
CA GLU A 298 10.56 31.66 46.87
C GLU A 298 9.12 31.72 46.31
N ASP A 299 8.41 32.86 46.45
CA ASP A 299 7.03 33.09 46.03
C ASP A 299 6.88 34.08 44.84
N ALA A 300 7.91 34.26 43.99
CA ALA A 300 7.79 35.10 42.80
C ALA A 300 6.70 34.57 41.83
N PRO A 301 5.83 35.42 41.25
CA PRO A 301 4.79 34.97 40.34
C PRO A 301 5.41 34.28 39.12
N ALA A 302 4.93 33.07 38.82
CA ALA A 302 5.36 32.31 37.66
C ALA A 302 5.26 33.16 36.39
N GLY A 303 6.33 33.20 35.58
CA GLY A 303 6.31 33.94 34.32
C GLY A 303 5.27 33.38 33.37
N GLU A 304 4.82 34.15 32.36
CA GLU A 304 3.82 33.68 31.38
C GLU A 304 4.21 32.33 30.76
N LEU A 305 5.50 32.08 30.51
CA LEU A 305 5.99 30.80 29.99
C LEU A 305 5.82 29.63 30.95
N ASP A 306 5.98 29.83 32.25
CA ASP A 306 5.83 28.77 33.25
C ASP A 306 4.36 28.37 33.40
N LEU A 307 3.46 29.36 33.33
CA LEU A 307 2.01 29.11 33.27
C LEU A 307 1.64 28.32 32.01
N ILE A 308 2.19 28.68 30.85
CA ILE A 308 1.96 27.92 29.61
C ILE A 308 2.51 26.50 29.72
N ARG A 309 3.69 26.28 30.31
CA ARG A 309 4.23 24.94 30.55
C ARG A 309 3.30 24.11 31.44
N GLY A 310 2.80 24.68 32.53
CA GLY A 310 1.82 24.01 33.39
C GLY A 310 0.53 23.63 32.65
N LEU A 311 0.03 24.50 31.77
CA LEU A 311 -1.14 24.22 30.92
C LEU A 311 -0.87 23.12 29.87
N ILE A 312 0.35 23.01 29.35
CA ILE A 312 0.79 21.92 28.46
C ILE A 312 0.89 20.60 29.24
N ASP A 313 1.43 20.62 30.45
CA ASP A 313 1.54 19.43 31.31
C ASP A 313 0.15 18.87 31.67
N LYS A 314 -0.80 19.77 31.95
CA LYS A 314 -2.23 19.46 32.14
C LYS A 314 -2.96 19.04 30.85
N LYS A 315 -2.29 19.04 29.68
CA LYS A 315 -2.86 18.74 28.35
C LYS A 315 -3.98 19.69 27.91
N ILE A 316 -4.09 20.87 28.51
CA ILE A 316 -5.04 21.92 28.12
C ILE A 316 -4.54 22.64 26.86
N LEU A 317 -3.23 22.90 26.81
CA LEU A 317 -2.56 23.45 25.64
C LEU A 317 -1.73 22.39 24.91
N ILE A 318 -1.62 22.56 23.61
CA ILE A 318 -0.66 21.89 22.74
C ILE A 318 0.28 22.97 22.21
N ALA A 319 1.59 22.78 22.39
CA ALA A 319 2.63 23.62 21.79
C ALA A 319 3.64 22.70 21.11
N ALA A 320 3.32 22.31 19.88
CA ALA A 320 4.12 21.40 19.09
C ALA A 320 3.98 21.78 17.62
N LEU A 321 4.99 21.46 16.84
CA LEU A 321 4.89 21.43 15.39
C LEU A 321 4.07 20.19 15.00
N GLU A 322 2.93 20.40 14.35
CA GLU A 322 1.97 19.36 13.99
C GLU A 322 1.92 19.16 12.48
N VAL A 323 1.70 17.92 12.05
CA VAL A 323 1.53 17.58 10.64
C VAL A 323 0.05 17.70 10.29
N PRO A 324 -0.36 18.60 9.38
CA PRO A 324 -1.76 18.77 9.02
C PRO A 324 -2.39 17.44 8.55
N ALA A 325 -3.59 17.15 9.03
CA ALA A 325 -4.37 15.99 8.61
C ALA A 325 -4.95 16.21 7.21
N LEU A 326 -5.10 15.13 6.44
CA LEU A 326 -5.64 15.12 5.07
C LEU A 326 -4.93 16.01 4.03
N GLU A 327 -3.85 16.69 4.40
CA GLU A 327 -3.04 17.49 3.47
C GLU A 327 -2.02 16.60 2.72
N PRO A 328 -2.05 16.53 1.38
CA PRO A 328 -1.08 15.77 0.59
C PRO A 328 0.35 16.29 0.70
N PHE A 329 0.53 17.62 0.78
CA PHE A 329 1.85 18.27 0.84
C PHE A 329 2.23 18.71 2.26
N ALA A 330 1.83 17.93 3.27
CA ALA A 330 2.01 18.30 4.67
C ALA A 330 3.47 18.58 5.07
N PHE A 331 4.44 17.93 4.40
CA PHE A 331 5.86 18.21 4.61
C PHE A 331 6.25 19.62 4.15
N GLN A 332 5.68 20.12 3.06
CA GLN A 332 5.95 21.47 2.57
C GLN A 332 5.45 22.51 3.58
N ILE A 333 4.26 22.32 4.14
CA ILE A 333 3.72 23.16 5.21
C ILE A 333 4.64 23.15 6.43
N LEU A 334 5.10 21.96 6.84
CA LEU A 334 6.05 21.80 7.95
C LEU A 334 7.34 22.60 7.72
N ARG A 335 7.89 22.52 6.50
CA ARG A 335 9.09 23.27 6.09
C ARG A 335 8.85 24.77 6.12
N ASP A 336 7.70 25.23 5.64
CA ASP A 336 7.37 26.66 5.58
C ASP A 336 7.14 27.25 6.98
N ASP A 337 6.58 26.47 7.91
CA ASP A 337 6.52 26.85 9.32
C ASP A 337 7.92 27.03 9.93
N ILE A 338 8.87 26.13 9.64
CA ILE A 338 10.27 26.25 10.10
C ILE A 338 10.94 27.47 9.46
N ALA A 339 10.66 27.74 8.18
CA ALA A 339 11.21 28.89 7.47
C ALA A 339 10.73 30.24 8.05
N ALA A 340 9.53 30.25 8.64
CA ALA A 340 8.95 31.42 9.31
C ALA A 340 9.49 31.65 10.73
N TRP A 341 10.32 30.76 11.28
CA TRP A 341 10.94 30.95 12.58
C TRP A 341 11.95 32.11 12.55
N ARG A 342 12.21 32.67 13.73
CA ARG A 342 13.23 33.71 13.90
C ARG A 342 14.61 33.18 13.54
N GLU A 343 15.49 34.08 13.08
CA GLU A 343 16.90 33.75 12.92
C GLU A 343 17.49 33.29 14.26
N GLY A 344 18.10 32.11 14.29
CA GLY A 344 18.63 31.51 15.51
C GLY A 344 18.94 30.02 15.36
N ALA A 345 19.40 29.40 16.45
CA ALA A 345 19.88 28.02 16.46
C ALA A 345 18.84 27.01 15.94
N ALA A 346 17.56 27.16 16.33
CA ALA A 346 16.49 26.27 15.89
C ALA A 346 16.31 26.29 14.36
N ARG A 347 16.17 27.47 13.74
CA ARG A 347 16.02 27.61 12.29
C ARG A 347 17.27 27.16 11.54
N GLN A 348 18.46 27.56 12.01
CA GLN A 348 19.74 27.18 11.39
C GLN A 348 19.98 25.66 11.41
N ARG A 349 19.46 24.97 12.43
CA ARG A 349 19.55 23.51 12.52
C ARG A 349 18.54 22.80 11.62
N TRP A 350 17.27 23.18 11.69
CA TRP A 350 16.18 22.38 11.13
C TRP A 350 15.81 22.75 9.69
N LEU A 351 15.93 24.02 9.30
CA LEU A 351 15.56 24.45 7.95
C LEU A 351 16.41 23.78 6.85
N PRO A 352 17.76 23.70 6.96
CA PRO A 352 18.57 23.06 5.92
C PRO A 352 18.26 21.57 5.74
N LEU A 353 17.91 20.88 6.82
CA LEU A 353 17.51 19.47 6.76
C LEU A 353 16.16 19.32 6.04
N ALA A 354 15.17 20.14 6.38
CA ALA A 354 13.87 20.15 5.71
C ALA A 354 14.01 20.49 4.22
N ASP A 355 14.79 21.53 3.88
CA ASP A 355 15.09 21.93 2.50
C ASP A 355 15.78 20.80 1.73
N SER A 356 16.73 20.09 2.34
CA SER A 356 17.41 18.99 1.67
C SER A 356 16.51 17.78 1.41
N LEU A 357 15.54 17.51 2.28
CA LEU A 357 14.55 16.44 2.06
C LEU A 357 13.57 16.82 0.95
N VAL A 358 13.09 18.07 0.93
CA VAL A 358 12.26 18.60 -0.17
C VAL A 358 13.03 18.53 -1.49
N LYS A 359 14.31 18.94 -1.49
CA LYS A 359 15.18 18.80 -2.65
C LYS A 359 15.31 17.36 -3.11
N SER A 360 15.46 16.40 -2.19
CA SER A 360 15.53 14.98 -2.55
C SER A 360 14.27 14.50 -3.29
N ALA A 361 13.08 14.97 -2.88
CA ALA A 361 11.83 14.68 -3.60
C ALA A 361 11.79 15.35 -4.99
N GLY A 362 12.29 16.58 -5.11
CA GLY A 362 12.45 17.26 -6.40
C GLY A 362 13.40 16.54 -7.34
N ASP A 363 14.62 16.25 -6.88
CA ASP A 363 15.64 15.50 -7.61
C ASP A 363 15.09 14.12 -8.06
N PHE A 364 14.30 13.45 -7.20
CA PHE A 364 13.66 12.18 -7.52
C PHE A 364 12.61 12.30 -8.62
N SER A 365 11.87 13.41 -8.66
CA SER A 365 10.86 13.70 -9.69
C SER A 365 11.49 13.97 -11.06
N GLU A 366 12.68 14.58 -11.09
CA GLU A 366 13.39 14.91 -12.33
C GLU A 366 14.23 13.75 -12.87
N THR A 367 14.50 12.73 -12.03
CA THR A 367 15.33 11.59 -12.36
C THR A 367 14.51 10.40 -12.83
N THR A 368 14.75 9.92 -14.05
CA THR A 368 14.11 8.69 -14.57
C THR A 368 14.95 7.43 -14.37
N GLU A 369 16.27 7.58 -14.25
CA GLU A 369 17.21 6.45 -14.14
C GLU A 369 17.05 5.69 -12.80
N PRO A 370 16.68 4.39 -12.81
CA PRO A 370 16.32 3.64 -11.61
C PRO A 370 17.42 3.62 -10.52
N ASN A 371 18.68 3.46 -10.92
CA ASN A 371 19.80 3.40 -9.99
C ASN A 371 20.02 4.76 -9.29
N GLN A 372 19.86 5.86 -10.02
CA GLN A 372 19.98 7.20 -9.44
C GLN A 372 18.81 7.49 -8.48
N ARG A 373 17.58 7.09 -8.86
CA ARG A 373 16.41 7.19 -7.97
C ARG A 373 16.60 6.41 -6.65
N GLN A 374 17.19 5.22 -6.71
CA GLN A 374 17.53 4.44 -5.51
C GLN A 374 18.60 5.11 -4.64
N GLN A 375 19.59 5.77 -5.25
CA GLN A 375 20.60 6.54 -4.51
C GLN A 375 19.97 7.72 -3.77
N ILE A 376 19.02 8.42 -4.39
CA ILE A 376 18.25 9.50 -3.76
C ILE A 376 17.46 8.97 -2.56
N PHE A 377 16.77 7.82 -2.71
CA PHE A 377 16.09 7.17 -1.60
C PHE A 377 17.02 6.86 -0.43
N SER A 378 18.19 6.30 -0.74
CA SER A 378 19.20 5.94 0.25
C SER A 378 19.75 7.17 0.96
N ALA A 379 19.93 8.29 0.24
CA ALA A 379 20.36 9.57 0.81
C ALA A 379 19.30 10.14 1.76
N ALA A 380 18.03 10.23 1.33
CA ALA A 380 16.94 10.73 2.15
C ALA A 380 16.74 9.89 3.43
N ARG A 381 16.88 8.56 3.34
CA ARG A 381 16.88 7.68 4.52
C ARG A 381 18.01 8.01 5.49
N ARG A 382 19.24 8.16 5.00
CA ARG A 382 20.39 8.52 5.85
C ARG A 382 20.18 9.85 6.58
N GLN A 383 19.59 10.84 5.90
CA GLN A 383 19.28 12.13 6.51
C GLN A 383 18.27 12.00 7.66
N LEU A 384 17.22 11.20 7.49
CA LEU A 384 16.26 10.92 8.56
C LEU A 384 16.90 10.13 9.71
N SER A 385 17.76 9.14 9.41
CA SER A 385 18.49 8.38 10.43
C SER A 385 19.39 9.27 11.31
N GLN A 386 20.03 10.30 10.73
CA GLN A 386 20.92 11.21 11.46
C GLN A 386 20.20 12.00 12.57
N VAL A 387 18.89 12.19 12.46
CA VAL A 387 18.06 12.86 13.48
C VAL A 387 17.19 11.89 14.28
N GLY A 388 17.46 10.59 14.21
CA GLY A 388 16.69 9.56 14.92
C GLY A 388 15.27 9.36 14.37
N ALA A 389 14.98 9.87 13.17
CA ALA A 389 13.67 9.86 12.52
C ALA A 389 13.51 8.71 11.51
N GLU A 390 14.36 7.66 11.58
CA GLU A 390 14.28 6.54 10.65
C GLU A 390 13.11 5.58 10.95
N ARG A 391 12.55 5.00 9.89
CA ARG A 391 11.61 3.89 10.00
C ARG A 391 12.22 2.63 9.41
N LYS A 392 12.29 1.55 10.20
CA LYS A 392 12.85 0.27 9.76
C LYS A 392 11.78 -0.59 9.06
N PRO A 393 12.14 -1.29 7.96
CA PRO A 393 11.30 -2.32 7.37
C PRO A 393 10.84 -3.36 8.41
N GLY A 394 9.57 -3.75 8.38
CA GLY A 394 9.02 -4.80 9.26
C GLY A 394 8.48 -4.34 10.61
N GLN A 395 8.44 -3.04 10.92
CA GLN A 395 7.83 -2.54 12.15
C GLN A 395 6.28 -2.47 12.06
N ARG A 396 5.63 -3.39 12.78
CA ARG A 396 4.27 -3.38 13.38
C ARG A 396 3.00 -3.15 12.54
N SER A 397 3.05 -2.88 11.23
CA SER A 397 1.83 -2.96 10.42
C SER A 397 2.09 -3.48 9.00
N LEU A 398 1.28 -4.45 8.57
CA LEU A 398 1.08 -4.75 7.16
C LEU A 398 0.72 -3.41 6.47
N TYR A 399 1.42 -3.04 5.39
CA TYR A 399 1.24 -1.78 4.65
C TYR A 399 1.86 -0.50 5.24
N ALA A 400 2.77 -0.58 6.22
CA ALA A 400 3.56 0.58 6.60
C ALA A 400 4.48 1.06 5.45
N ALA A 401 4.31 2.29 4.99
CA ALA A 401 5.28 2.94 4.13
C ALA A 401 6.63 3.10 4.86
N VAL A 402 7.72 2.72 4.19
CA VAL A 402 9.11 2.78 4.67
C VAL A 402 10.04 3.54 3.72
N ASN A 403 9.55 3.86 2.54
CA ASN A 403 10.23 4.75 1.62
C ASN A 403 9.91 6.20 2.06
N PRO A 404 10.89 7.12 2.10
CA PRO A 404 10.64 8.50 2.54
C PRO A 404 9.92 9.35 1.49
N ILE A 405 9.95 8.92 0.23
CA ILE A 405 9.35 9.59 -0.93
C ILE A 405 8.31 8.63 -1.51
N ALA A 406 7.15 9.16 -1.88
CA ALA A 406 6.10 8.48 -2.61
C ALA A 406 5.92 9.14 -3.98
N GLU A 407 5.28 8.38 -4.87
CA GLU A 407 4.97 8.83 -6.22
C GLU A 407 3.59 8.31 -6.62
N GLU A 408 2.79 9.19 -7.18
CA GLU A 408 1.58 8.85 -7.93
C GLU A 408 1.85 9.06 -9.42
N CYS A 409 1.45 8.07 -10.22
CA CYS A 409 1.66 8.09 -11.66
C CYS A 409 0.32 8.20 -12.39
N PHE A 410 0.30 9.02 -13.44
CA PHE A 410 -0.86 9.21 -14.29
C PHE A 410 -0.55 8.79 -15.72
N ARG A 411 -1.50 8.08 -16.33
CA ARG A 411 -1.46 7.73 -17.75
C ARG A 411 -2.37 8.63 -18.56
N ASP A 412 -1.89 8.99 -19.74
CA ASP A 412 -2.76 9.50 -20.78
C ASP A 412 -3.54 8.31 -21.33
N CYS A 413 -4.85 8.33 -21.13
CA CYS A 413 -5.73 7.27 -21.56
C CYS A 413 -7.09 7.87 -21.86
N ARG A 414 -7.61 7.56 -23.06
CA ARG A 414 -9.00 7.82 -23.37
C ARG A 414 -9.81 6.62 -22.87
N PHE A 415 -10.41 6.78 -21.70
CA PHE A 415 -11.38 5.83 -21.16
C PHE A 415 -12.79 6.43 -21.20
N GLU A 416 -13.67 5.77 -21.92
CA GLU A 416 -15.09 6.13 -21.98
C GLU A 416 -15.92 4.87 -21.70
N ILE A 417 -16.99 5.02 -20.93
CA ILE A 417 -17.90 3.93 -20.60
C ILE A 417 -19.33 4.44 -20.71
N SER A 418 -20.22 3.62 -21.25
CA SER A 418 -21.60 4.05 -21.47
C SER A 418 -22.34 4.26 -20.14
N GLU A 419 -23.21 5.28 -20.08
CA GLU A 419 -24.06 5.54 -18.90
C GLU A 419 -24.82 4.30 -18.40
N PRO A 420 -25.45 3.47 -19.26
CA PRO A 420 -26.14 2.26 -18.80
C PRO A 420 -25.25 1.27 -18.04
N LEU A 421 -23.99 1.13 -18.44
CA LEU A 421 -23.03 0.22 -17.78
C LEU A 421 -22.52 0.82 -16.46
N LEU A 422 -22.36 2.15 -16.38
CA LEU A 422 -22.06 2.82 -15.12
C LEU A 422 -23.21 2.70 -14.12
N ASP A 423 -24.45 2.85 -14.61
CA ASP A 423 -25.65 2.75 -13.78
C ASP A 423 -25.83 1.34 -13.20
N GLU A 424 -25.39 0.29 -13.91
CA GLU A 424 -25.35 -1.08 -13.37
C GLU A 424 -24.43 -1.18 -12.16
N VAL A 425 -23.19 -0.66 -12.25
CA VAL A 425 -22.23 -0.62 -11.13
C VAL A 425 -22.80 0.15 -9.94
N VAL A 426 -23.46 1.28 -10.19
CA VAL A 426 -24.07 2.11 -9.15
C VAL A 426 -25.23 1.36 -8.47
N THR A 427 -26.08 0.72 -9.26
CA THR A 427 -27.24 -0.04 -8.76
C THR A 427 -26.79 -1.20 -7.88
N GLU A 428 -25.73 -1.91 -8.26
CA GLU A 428 -25.16 -2.98 -7.44
C GLU A 428 -24.48 -2.47 -6.16
N ALA A 429 -23.88 -1.27 -6.21
CA ALA A 429 -23.19 -0.67 -5.08
C ALA A 429 -24.11 0.04 -4.08
N GLU A 430 -25.31 0.46 -4.49
CA GLU A 430 -26.24 1.27 -3.70
C GLU A 430 -26.49 0.73 -2.27
N PRO A 431 -26.79 -0.57 -2.05
CA PRO A 431 -26.98 -1.10 -0.70
C PRO A 431 -25.74 -0.95 0.20
N TRP A 432 -24.54 -1.02 -0.38
CA TRP A 432 -23.29 -0.86 0.36
C TRP A 432 -23.00 0.61 0.69
N ILE A 433 -23.35 1.52 -0.21
CA ILE A 433 -23.22 2.96 0.01
C ILE A 433 -24.18 3.39 1.13
N ASP A 434 -25.43 2.94 1.08
CA ASP A 434 -26.43 3.18 2.13
C ASP A 434 -25.93 2.64 3.48
N PHE A 435 -25.47 1.39 3.51
CA PHE A 435 -24.94 0.79 4.73
C PHE A 435 -23.77 1.61 5.31
N TRP A 436 -22.80 2.01 4.48
CA TRP A 436 -21.67 2.82 4.94
C TRP A 436 -22.11 4.18 5.49
N ARG A 437 -23.00 4.89 4.76
CA ARG A 437 -23.53 6.20 5.17
C ARG A 437 -24.21 6.10 6.53
N ASP A 438 -25.09 5.12 6.71
CA ASP A 438 -25.92 5.00 7.90
C ASP A 438 -25.08 4.58 9.12
N ASN A 439 -24.11 3.68 8.94
CA ASN A 439 -23.16 3.33 10.00
C ASN A 439 -22.28 4.51 10.39
N TYR A 440 -21.75 5.25 9.42
CA TYR A 440 -20.92 6.41 9.70
C TYR A 440 -21.70 7.50 10.44
N ALA A 441 -22.93 7.79 9.99
CA ALA A 441 -23.82 8.73 10.66
C ALA A 441 -24.17 8.28 12.08
N PHE A 442 -24.45 6.99 12.29
CA PHE A 442 -24.71 6.43 13.62
C PHE A 442 -23.51 6.60 14.55
N VAL A 443 -22.31 6.19 14.12
CA VAL A 443 -21.07 6.34 14.92
C VAL A 443 -20.78 7.81 15.20
N GLY A 444 -20.90 8.68 14.20
CA GLY A 444 -20.76 10.13 14.35
C GLY A 444 -21.77 10.73 15.34
N SER A 445 -23.01 10.24 15.33
CA SER A 445 -24.05 10.67 16.28
C SER A 445 -23.72 10.24 17.72
N GLN A 446 -23.16 9.05 17.94
CA GLN A 446 -22.76 8.60 19.28
C GLN A 446 -21.57 9.39 19.82
N ALA A 447 -20.57 9.66 18.97
CA ALA A 447 -19.43 10.50 19.31
C ALA A 447 -19.87 11.94 19.66
N SER A 448 -20.89 12.48 18.99
CA SER A 448 -21.44 13.81 19.27
C SER A 448 -22.44 13.84 20.45
N ILE A 449 -23.19 12.77 20.71
CA ILE A 449 -24.06 12.65 21.88
C ILE A 449 -23.23 12.65 23.17
N ASN A 450 -22.08 11.95 23.19
CA ASN A 450 -21.14 12.04 24.30
C ASN A 450 -20.58 13.47 24.49
N ARG A 451 -20.42 14.25 23.41
CA ARG A 451 -20.08 15.69 23.47
C ARG A 451 -21.24 16.59 23.94
N SER A 452 -22.49 16.15 23.83
CA SER A 452 -23.67 16.93 24.21
C SER A 452 -24.13 16.68 25.65
N ARG A 453 -23.85 15.51 26.22
CA ARG A 453 -24.12 15.20 27.64
C ARG A 453 -23.27 16.06 28.59
N SER A 454 -22.09 16.49 28.16
CA SER A 454 -21.24 17.47 28.87
C SER A 454 -21.72 18.93 28.75
N ARG A 455 -22.78 19.21 27.99
CA ARG A 455 -23.40 20.55 27.83
C ARG A 455 -24.66 20.79 28.67
N TRP A 456 -25.17 19.81 29.43
CA TRP A 456 -26.36 20.00 30.27
C TRP A 456 -26.01 20.08 31.77
N PRO A 457 -25.86 21.29 32.35
CA PRO A 457 -26.00 21.45 33.79
C PRO A 457 -27.50 21.54 34.14
N GLY A 458 -28.00 20.52 34.84
CA GLY A 458 -29.18 20.66 35.72
C GLY A 458 -30.54 20.27 35.15
N ARG A 459 -31.05 19.13 35.60
CA ARG A 459 -32.37 18.96 36.23
C ARG A 459 -32.51 17.50 36.65
N ASP A 460 -32.18 17.21 37.91
CA ASP A 460 -32.82 16.15 38.68
C ASP A 460 -32.60 16.46 40.15
N GLY A 461 -33.68 16.90 40.79
CA GLY A 461 -33.68 17.38 42.17
C GLY A 461 -34.90 18.22 42.52
N VAL A 462 -36.04 18.02 41.84
CA VAL A 462 -37.33 18.39 42.43
C VAL A 462 -37.63 17.30 43.44
N SER A 463 -37.43 17.66 44.71
CA SER A 463 -37.89 16.92 45.87
C SER A 463 -39.37 16.58 45.73
N ARG A 464 -39.71 15.29 45.81
CA ARG A 464 -41.04 14.88 46.26
C ARG A 464 -41.15 15.22 47.75
N ASN A 465 -41.90 16.28 48.04
CA ASN A 465 -43.01 16.27 49.00
C ASN A 465 -43.99 17.37 48.61
#